data_AF-A0A7C4HU32-F1
#
_entry.id   AF-A0A7C4HU32-F1
#
_cell.length_a   1.000
_cell.length_b   1.000
_cell.length_c   1.000
_cell.angle_alpha   90.00
_cell.angle_beta   90.00
_cell.angle_gamma   90.00
#
_symmetry.space_group_name_H-M   'P 1'
#
loop_
_entity.id
_entity.type
_entity.pdbx_description
1 polymer ?
#
loop_
_entity_poly.entity_id
_entity_poly.type
_entity_poly.pdbx_seq_one_letter_code
_entity_poly.pdbx_strand_id
1 'polypeptide(L)'
;MSEQYSFPEVYVAGVQGKKCLCDENGKYVVVPCAGDLGFCVKVYGSIPYEQALNYIDLLEARVRVSMAILQGKPGEAVYEGFLLERGVNVCLQEILGNHMYLYVKEGMSIEREHTIAHVITGKLEIRSIRSTCEGLVALVVDMPWEEPRKAVVVVTNVYRPVTARKGT
;
A
#
# COMPACT_ATOMS: atom_id res chain seq x y z
N MET A 1 13.75 20.53 -3.45
CA MET A 1 12.81 20.56 -2.31
C MET A 1 12.51 19.12 -1.96
N SER A 2 12.84 18.65 -0.75
CA SER A 2 12.49 17.30 -0.33
C SER A 2 10.97 17.26 -0.12
N GLU A 3 10.22 16.63 -1.01
CA GLU A 3 8.85 16.26 -0.71
C GLU A 3 8.88 15.40 0.56
N GLN A 4 8.26 15.89 1.63
CA GLN A 4 8.15 15.12 2.86
C GLN A 4 7.28 13.89 2.54
N TYR A 5 7.85 12.70 2.68
CA TYR A 5 7.13 11.45 2.41
C TYR A 5 5.88 11.40 3.29
N SER A 6 4.73 11.27 2.64
CA SER A 6 3.44 11.11 3.29
C SER A 6 3.02 9.66 3.12
N PHE A 7 2.74 8.97 4.22
CA PHE A 7 2.24 7.61 4.17
C PHE A 7 0.84 7.60 3.52
N PRO A 8 0.57 6.68 2.58
CA PRO A 8 -0.77 6.56 2.02
C PRO A 8 -1.75 6.00 3.07
N GLU A 9 -3.02 6.32 2.91
CA GLU A 9 -4.11 5.79 3.71
C GLU A 9 -4.58 4.45 3.11
N VAL A 10 -4.74 3.42 3.95
CA VAL A 10 -5.20 2.09 3.53
C VAL A 10 -6.60 1.83 4.04
N TYR A 11 -7.48 1.38 3.15
CA TYR A 11 -8.87 1.06 3.43
C TYR A 11 -9.17 -0.39 3.04
N VAL A 12 -9.78 -1.17 3.92
CA VAL A 12 -10.04 -2.60 3.70
C VAL A 12 -11.52 -2.92 3.77
N ALA A 13 -12.00 -3.72 2.82
CA ALA A 13 -13.40 -4.12 2.73
C ALA A 13 -13.87 -4.85 4.00
N GLY A 14 -15.02 -4.45 4.54
CA GLY A 14 -15.63 -5.11 5.70
C GLY A 14 -14.94 -4.86 7.05
N VAL A 15 -13.94 -3.97 7.11
CA VAL A 15 -13.29 -3.55 8.35
C VAL A 15 -13.93 -2.26 8.86
N GLN A 16 -14.01 -2.11 10.19
CA GLN A 16 -14.42 -0.84 10.81
C GLN A 16 -13.17 0.00 11.11
N GLY A 17 -13.18 1.25 10.67
CA GLY A 17 -12.10 2.21 10.88
C GLY A 17 -12.61 3.51 11.49
N LYS A 18 -11.74 4.53 11.59
CA LYS A 18 -12.19 5.90 11.92
C LYS A 18 -12.75 6.60 10.68
N LYS A 19 -12.12 6.35 9.53
CA LYS A 19 -12.56 6.82 8.21
C LYS A 19 -12.94 5.62 7.36
N CYS A 20 -13.90 5.81 6.48
CA CYS A 20 -14.41 4.82 5.55
C CYS A 20 -14.28 5.37 4.14
N LEU A 21 -13.83 4.52 3.22
CA LEU A 21 -13.97 4.75 1.79
C LEU A 21 -15.31 4.12 1.36
N CYS A 22 -16.23 4.95 0.92
CA CYS A 22 -17.54 4.57 0.40
C CYS A 22 -17.48 4.46 -1.12
N ASP A 23 -18.02 3.37 -1.67
CA ASP A 23 -18.24 3.17 -3.10
C ASP A 23 -19.70 3.49 -3.47
N GLU A 24 -19.93 4.64 -4.11
CA GLU A 24 -21.21 5.09 -4.64
C GLU A 24 -21.30 4.76 -6.14
N ASN A 25 -21.43 3.47 -6.48
CA ASN A 25 -21.51 2.99 -7.87
C ASN A 25 -20.31 3.44 -8.74
N GLY A 26 -19.10 3.26 -8.23
CA GLY A 26 -17.84 3.61 -8.91
C GLY A 26 -17.35 5.03 -8.62
N LYS A 27 -18.09 5.82 -7.85
CA LYS A 27 -17.61 7.09 -7.28
C LYS A 27 -17.16 6.87 -5.85
N TYR A 28 -15.95 7.28 -5.51
CA TYR A 28 -15.39 7.04 -4.19
C TYR A 28 -15.44 8.29 -3.31
N VAL A 29 -15.83 8.12 -2.06
CA VAL A 29 -15.89 9.20 -1.06
C VAL A 29 -15.26 8.73 0.26
N VAL A 30 -14.36 9.52 0.81
CA VAL A 30 -13.80 9.28 2.15
C VAL A 30 -14.65 10.02 3.18
N VAL A 31 -15.32 9.30 4.07
CA VAL A 31 -16.22 9.81 5.11
C VAL A 31 -15.85 9.25 6.49
N PRO A 32 -16.30 9.83 7.61
CA PRO A 32 -16.24 9.15 8.91
C PRO A 32 -16.99 7.80 8.86
N CYS A 33 -16.45 6.75 9.49
CA CYS A 33 -17.15 5.45 9.61
C CYS A 33 -18.24 5.48 10.71
N ALA A 34 -19.14 6.46 10.68
CA ALA A 34 -20.20 6.60 11.67
C ALA A 34 -21.57 6.62 11.01
N GLY A 35 -22.49 5.82 11.55
CA GLY A 35 -23.89 5.77 11.09
C GLY A 35 -24.17 4.74 9.99
N ASP A 36 -25.39 4.80 9.46
CA ASP A 36 -25.83 3.97 8.35
C ASP A 36 -25.33 4.58 7.03
N LEU A 37 -24.35 3.93 6.42
CA LEU A 37 -23.81 4.25 5.11
C LEU A 37 -24.65 3.62 3.99
N GLY A 38 -25.98 3.60 4.14
CA GLY A 38 -26.92 2.88 3.27
C GLY A 38 -26.94 3.31 1.80
N PHE A 39 -26.24 4.38 1.44
CA PHE A 39 -26.00 4.81 0.05
C PHE A 39 -24.74 4.19 -0.58
N CYS A 40 -23.86 3.59 0.24
CA CYS A 40 -22.63 2.93 -0.21
C CYS A 40 -22.91 1.50 -0.64
N VAL A 41 -22.53 1.15 -1.87
CA VAL A 41 -22.58 -0.23 -2.39
C VAL A 41 -21.55 -1.10 -1.69
N LYS A 42 -20.38 -0.53 -1.41
CA LYS A 42 -19.30 -1.16 -0.65
C LYS A 42 -18.66 -0.15 0.29
N VAL A 43 -18.22 -0.63 1.44
CA VAL A 43 -17.53 0.17 2.45
C VAL A 43 -16.19 -0.48 2.78
N TYR A 44 -15.14 0.32 2.80
CA TYR A 44 -13.80 -0.08 3.18
C TYR A 44 -13.36 0.77 4.38
N GLY A 45 -13.06 0.15 5.52
CA GLY A 45 -12.63 0.87 6.72
C GLY A 45 -11.13 1.13 6.74
N SER A 46 -10.73 2.29 7.25
CA SER A 46 -9.34 2.68 7.40
C SER A 46 -8.62 1.80 8.41
N ILE A 47 -7.43 1.34 8.09
CA ILE A 47 -6.53 0.62 8.99
C ILE A 47 -5.18 1.34 9.12
N PRO A 48 -4.39 1.08 10.17
CA PRO A 48 -2.98 1.46 10.18
C PRO A 48 -2.25 0.86 8.98
N TYR A 49 -1.36 1.64 8.37
CA TYR A 49 -0.69 1.29 7.13
C TYR A 49 0.08 -0.03 7.23
N GLU A 50 0.80 -0.24 8.33
CA GLU A 50 1.62 -1.42 8.60
C GLU A 50 0.78 -2.70 8.71
N GLN A 51 -0.52 -2.58 9.03
CA GLN A 51 -1.42 -3.73 9.10
C GLN A 51 -1.94 -4.20 7.74
N ALA A 52 -1.63 -3.47 6.64
CA ALA A 52 -2.08 -3.83 5.30
C ALA A 52 -1.61 -5.23 4.87
N LEU A 53 -0.39 -5.64 5.28
CA LEU A 53 0.14 -6.97 4.98
C LEU A 53 -0.71 -8.11 5.55
N ASN A 54 -1.45 -7.89 6.65
CA ASN A 54 -2.31 -8.93 7.24
C ASN A 54 -3.47 -9.34 6.30
N TYR A 55 -3.77 -8.51 5.31
CA TYR A 55 -4.80 -8.73 4.31
C TYR A 55 -4.24 -9.27 2.98
N ILE A 56 -2.96 -9.63 2.97
CA ILE A 56 -2.29 -10.34 1.88
C ILE A 56 -1.91 -11.74 2.39
N ASP A 57 -2.15 -12.74 1.57
CA ASP A 57 -1.65 -14.08 1.78
C ASP A 57 -0.19 -14.10 1.34
N LEU A 58 0.72 -14.17 2.31
CA LEU A 58 2.16 -14.15 2.05
C LEU A 58 2.68 -15.47 1.47
N LEU A 59 1.92 -16.56 1.61
CA LEU A 59 2.28 -17.88 1.08
C LEU A 59 1.84 -18.02 -0.38
N GLU A 60 0.57 -17.67 -0.65
CA GLU A 60 -0.02 -17.75 -2.00
C GLU A 60 0.22 -16.48 -2.84
N ALA A 61 0.88 -15.47 -2.25
CA ALA A 61 1.13 -14.16 -2.84
C ALA A 61 -0.14 -13.55 -3.47
N ARG A 62 -1.20 -13.43 -2.66
CA ARG A 62 -2.53 -13.05 -3.13
C ARG A 62 -3.28 -12.15 -2.14
N VAL A 63 -4.03 -11.19 -2.66
CA VAL A 63 -4.88 -10.30 -1.84
C VAL A 63 -6.04 -11.10 -1.23
N ARG A 64 -6.11 -11.21 0.11
CA ARG A 64 -7.15 -11.95 0.83
C ARG A 64 -8.47 -11.19 0.91
N VAL A 65 -8.38 -9.87 1.06
CA VAL A 65 -9.52 -8.97 1.20
C VAL A 65 -9.25 -7.73 0.35
N SER A 66 -10.25 -7.26 -0.41
CA SER A 66 -10.09 -6.08 -1.25
C SER A 66 -9.65 -4.88 -0.41
N MET A 67 -8.63 -4.16 -0.88
CA MET A 67 -8.06 -3.01 -0.18
C MET A 67 -7.73 -1.87 -1.14
N ALA A 68 -8.00 -0.64 -0.72
CA ALA A 68 -7.64 0.57 -1.44
C ALA A 68 -6.47 1.27 -0.75
N ILE A 69 -5.49 1.71 -1.53
CA ILE A 69 -4.32 2.46 -1.09
C ILE A 69 -4.45 3.84 -1.72
N LEU A 70 -4.60 4.88 -0.89
CA LEU A 70 -4.94 6.24 -1.33
C LEU A 70 -3.94 7.25 -0.78
N GLN A 71 -3.41 8.09 -1.66
CA GLN A 71 -2.55 9.21 -1.33
C GLN A 71 -3.38 10.50 -1.35
N GLY A 72 -3.44 11.21 -0.23
CA GLY A 72 -3.93 12.59 -0.18
C GLY A 72 -2.79 13.57 -0.36
N LYS A 73 -2.98 14.60 -1.18
CA LYS A 73 -2.03 15.73 -1.25
C LYS A 73 -2.40 16.79 -0.21
N PRO A 74 -1.44 17.37 0.52
CA PRO A 74 -1.73 18.44 1.47
C PRO A 74 -2.50 19.59 0.83
N GLY A 75 -3.64 19.95 1.39
CA GLY A 75 -4.51 21.02 0.88
C GLY A 75 -5.50 20.59 -0.20
N GLU A 76 -5.45 19.34 -0.68
CA GLU A 76 -6.41 18.82 -1.64
C GLU A 76 -7.54 18.06 -0.94
N ALA A 77 -8.76 18.23 -1.45
CA ALA A 77 -9.94 17.46 -1.03
C ALA A 77 -10.08 16.15 -1.83
N VAL A 78 -9.05 15.76 -2.58
CA VAL A 78 -9.05 14.61 -3.47
C VAL A 78 -7.92 13.68 -3.05
N TYR A 79 -8.22 12.40 -3.10
CA TYR A 79 -7.32 11.29 -2.87
C TYR A 79 -7.16 10.53 -4.17
N GLU A 80 -5.92 10.18 -4.52
CA GLU A 80 -5.59 9.40 -5.70
C GLU A 80 -4.92 8.10 -5.28
N GLY A 81 -5.19 7.00 -5.96
CA GLY A 81 -4.55 5.74 -5.68
C GLY A 81 -5.16 4.59 -6.43
N PHE A 82 -5.22 3.43 -5.80
CA PHE A 82 -5.61 2.19 -6.46
C PHE A 82 -6.30 1.23 -5.50
N LEU A 83 -7.19 0.41 -6.07
CA LEU A 83 -7.87 -0.68 -5.41
C LEU A 83 -7.31 -2.00 -5.90
N LEU A 84 -6.95 -2.85 -4.95
CA LEU A 84 -6.61 -4.24 -5.13
C LEU A 84 -7.84 -5.08 -4.77
N GLU A 85 -8.37 -5.83 -5.74
CA GLU A 85 -9.50 -6.70 -5.49
C GLU A 85 -9.04 -8.01 -4.83
N ARG A 86 -9.92 -8.61 -4.02
CA ARG A 86 -9.71 -9.95 -3.47
C ARG A 86 -9.38 -10.92 -4.61
N GLY A 87 -8.34 -11.73 -4.39
CA GLY A 87 -7.90 -12.73 -5.35
C GLY A 87 -6.85 -12.26 -6.35
N VAL A 88 -6.55 -10.95 -6.40
CA VAL A 88 -5.44 -10.42 -7.21
C VAL A 88 -4.13 -11.04 -6.74
N ASN A 89 -3.37 -11.59 -7.70
CA ASN A 89 -2.01 -12.06 -7.45
C ASN A 89 -1.09 -10.84 -7.28
N VAL A 90 -0.18 -10.94 -6.33
CA VAL A 90 0.88 -9.96 -6.06
C VAL A 90 2.23 -10.66 -6.13
N CYS A 91 3.28 -9.87 -6.31
CA CYS A 91 4.65 -10.31 -6.23
C CYS A 91 5.25 -9.69 -4.96
N LEU A 92 5.76 -10.55 -4.08
CA LEU A 92 6.27 -10.18 -2.77
C LEU A 92 7.80 -10.20 -2.82
N GLN A 93 8.43 -9.11 -2.39
CA GLN A 93 9.87 -9.02 -2.30
C GLN A 93 10.27 -8.66 -0.89
N GLU A 94 10.96 -9.59 -0.23
CA GLU A 94 11.54 -9.35 1.07
C GLU A 94 12.93 -8.76 0.93
N ILE A 95 13.20 -7.72 1.72
CA ILE A 95 14.48 -7.04 1.78
C ILE A 95 14.96 -7.17 3.22
N LEU A 96 16.18 -7.68 3.39
CA LEU A 96 16.81 -7.91 4.69
C LEU A 96 18.14 -7.17 4.77
N GLY A 97 18.38 -6.46 5.86
CA GLY A 97 19.65 -5.78 6.11
C GLY A 97 19.71 -5.14 7.50
N ASN A 98 20.89 -4.70 7.93
CA ASN A 98 21.01 -3.98 9.21
C ASN A 98 20.53 -2.53 9.07
N HIS A 99 20.90 -1.90 7.94
CA HIS A 99 20.33 -0.63 7.51
C HIS A 99 19.81 -0.77 6.10
N MET A 100 18.67 -0.14 5.81
CA MET A 100 18.01 -0.21 4.51
C MET A 100 17.64 1.19 4.04
N TYR A 101 17.87 1.44 2.75
CA TYR A 101 17.46 2.64 2.04
C TYR A 101 16.59 2.22 0.87
N LEU A 102 15.28 2.43 0.99
CA LEU A 102 14.29 2.08 -0.04
C LEU A 102 14.15 3.24 -1.04
N TYR A 103 14.14 2.92 -2.33
CA TYR A 103 13.98 3.90 -3.43
C TYR A 103 12.62 3.85 -4.11
N VAL A 104 11.78 2.89 -3.70
CA VAL A 104 10.43 2.72 -4.20
C VAL A 104 9.42 3.31 -3.23
N LYS A 105 8.28 3.74 -3.80
CA LYS A 105 7.10 4.22 -3.07
C LYS A 105 5.84 3.69 -3.75
N GLU A 106 4.72 3.72 -3.04
CA GLU A 106 3.43 3.31 -3.58
C GLU A 106 3.07 4.12 -4.84
N GLY A 107 2.44 3.44 -5.80
CA GLY A 107 2.08 4.03 -7.09
C GLY A 107 3.25 4.15 -8.07
N MET A 108 4.49 3.84 -7.67
CA MET A 108 5.63 3.77 -8.59
C MET A 108 5.53 2.52 -9.47
N SER A 109 5.76 2.65 -10.77
CA SER A 109 5.94 1.51 -11.67
C SER A 109 7.41 1.08 -11.68
N ILE A 110 7.67 -0.22 -11.57
CA ILE A 110 9.00 -0.80 -11.60
C ILE A 110 9.09 -1.93 -12.61
N GLU A 111 10.25 -2.07 -13.22
CA GLU A 111 10.61 -3.19 -14.10
C GLU A 111 11.44 -4.21 -13.33
N ARG A 112 11.58 -5.42 -13.90
CA ARG A 112 12.60 -6.36 -13.44
C ARG A 112 13.98 -5.72 -13.49
N GLU A 113 14.83 -6.10 -12.55
CA GLU A 113 16.18 -5.54 -12.35
C GLU A 113 16.25 -4.07 -11.91
N HIS A 114 15.12 -3.37 -11.76
CA HIS A 114 15.10 -2.02 -11.17
C HIS A 114 15.64 -2.08 -9.73
N THR A 115 16.67 -1.30 -9.41
CA THR A 115 17.17 -1.16 -8.03
C THR A 115 16.10 -0.56 -7.11
N ILE A 116 15.59 -1.36 -6.17
CA ILE A 116 14.54 -0.96 -5.22
C ILE A 116 15.07 -0.53 -3.86
N ALA A 117 16.28 -0.99 -3.50
CA ALA A 117 16.90 -0.62 -2.24
C ALA A 117 18.43 -0.77 -2.25
N HIS A 118 19.07 -0.09 -1.30
CA HIS A 118 20.41 -0.46 -0.83
C HIS A 118 20.33 -0.96 0.60
N VAL A 119 21.07 -2.05 0.88
CA VAL A 119 21.18 -2.59 2.24
C VAL A 119 22.64 -2.57 2.69
N ILE A 120 22.84 -2.18 3.95
CA ILE A 120 24.14 -2.29 4.63
C ILE A 120 24.10 -3.55 5.49
N THR A 121 25.03 -4.47 5.21
CA THR A 121 25.18 -5.72 5.97
C THR A 121 25.88 -5.49 7.31
N GLY A 122 25.90 -6.51 8.18
CA GLY A 122 26.67 -6.47 9.42
C GLY A 122 28.19 -6.31 9.24
N LYS A 123 28.73 -6.57 8.05
CA LYS A 123 30.14 -6.34 7.70
C LYS A 123 30.37 -5.00 6.99
N LEU A 124 29.39 -4.10 7.00
CA LEU A 124 29.41 -2.80 6.32
C LEU A 124 29.53 -2.88 4.79
N GLU A 125 29.29 -4.04 4.18
CA GLU A 125 29.12 -4.15 2.73
C GLU A 125 27.79 -3.51 2.31
N ILE A 126 27.83 -2.69 1.25
CA ILE A 126 26.63 -2.15 0.60
C ILE A 126 26.23 -3.11 -0.52
N ARG A 127 24.97 -3.56 -0.50
CA ARG A 127 24.39 -4.39 -1.57
C ARG A 127 23.19 -3.69 -2.17
N SER A 128 23.15 -3.64 -3.50
CA SER A 128 21.96 -3.19 -4.23
C SER A 128 20.97 -4.33 -4.34
N ILE A 129 19.72 -4.06 -3.99
CA ILE A 129 18.61 -5.00 -4.13
C ILE A 129 17.83 -4.60 -5.36
N ARG A 130 17.70 -5.54 -6.29
CA ARG A 130 17.00 -5.35 -7.56
C ARG A 130 15.67 -6.08 -7.55
N SER A 131 14.71 -5.51 -8.24
CA SER A 131 13.36 -6.06 -8.34
C SER A 131 13.37 -7.37 -9.14
N THR A 132 12.83 -8.42 -8.56
CA THR A 132 12.46 -9.67 -9.26
C THR A 132 11.06 -9.59 -9.89
N CYS A 133 10.30 -8.56 -9.50
CA CYS A 133 8.94 -8.28 -9.95
C CYS A 133 8.90 -7.15 -10.99
N GLU A 134 7.82 -7.09 -11.74
CA GLU A 134 7.46 -5.98 -12.62
C GLU A 134 6.01 -5.58 -12.31
N GLY A 135 5.75 -4.28 -12.30
CA GLY A 135 4.41 -3.72 -12.09
C GLY A 135 4.37 -2.50 -11.18
N LEU A 136 3.19 -2.22 -10.65
CA LEU A 136 2.94 -1.14 -9.71
C LEU A 136 3.33 -1.57 -8.30
N VAL A 137 4.12 -0.75 -7.60
CA VAL A 137 4.37 -0.88 -6.17
C VAL A 137 3.09 -0.53 -5.41
N ALA A 138 2.47 -1.54 -4.84
CA ALA A 138 1.23 -1.40 -4.08
C ALA A 138 1.47 -1.02 -2.62
N LEU A 139 2.47 -1.63 -1.98
CA LEU A 139 2.84 -1.38 -0.59
C LEU A 139 4.35 -1.48 -0.41
N VAL A 140 4.89 -0.65 0.48
CA VAL A 140 6.26 -0.69 0.98
C VAL A 140 6.19 -0.68 2.51
N VAL A 141 6.20 -1.87 3.11
CA VAL A 141 6.07 -2.01 4.56
C VAL A 141 7.43 -2.33 5.18
N ASP A 142 7.96 -1.36 5.92
CA ASP A 142 9.19 -1.50 6.71
C ASP A 142 8.85 -1.96 8.13
N MET A 143 9.52 -3.01 8.59
CA MET A 143 9.34 -3.63 9.89
C MET A 143 10.63 -3.44 10.70
N PRO A 144 10.83 -2.25 11.31
CA PRO A 144 12.06 -1.89 12.03
C PRO A 144 12.32 -2.73 13.28
N TRP A 145 11.32 -3.49 13.76
CA TRP A 145 11.40 -4.35 14.95
C TRP A 145 11.91 -5.78 14.66
N GLU A 146 12.09 -6.15 13.39
CA GLU A 146 12.68 -7.43 13.00
C GLU A 146 14.22 -7.35 13.03
N GLU A 147 14.89 -8.44 13.42
CA GLU A 147 16.34 -8.56 13.37
C GLU A 147 16.78 -9.78 12.55
N PRO A 148 17.47 -9.60 11.39
CA PRO A 148 17.82 -8.32 10.75
C PRO A 148 16.58 -7.53 10.28
N ARG A 149 16.72 -6.21 10.15
CA ARG A 149 15.63 -5.32 9.72
C ARG A 149 15.04 -5.83 8.40
N LYS A 150 13.71 -5.89 8.35
CA LYS A 150 12.97 -6.45 7.23
C LYS A 150 12.05 -5.42 6.61
N ALA A 151 12.02 -5.35 5.30
CA ALA A 151 10.98 -4.65 4.55
C ALA A 151 10.34 -5.61 3.54
N VAL A 152 9.05 -5.40 3.26
CA VAL A 152 8.31 -6.14 2.24
C VAL A 152 7.77 -5.15 1.22
N VAL A 153 8.17 -5.35 -0.03
CA VAL A 153 7.62 -4.61 -1.18
C VAL A 153 6.61 -5.50 -1.87
N VAL A 154 5.39 -5.00 -2.02
CA VAL A 154 4.29 -5.67 -2.70
C VAL A 154 4.10 -5.03 -4.06
N VAL A 155 4.16 -5.84 -5.13
CA VAL A 155 4.05 -5.39 -6.52
C VAL A 155 2.89 -6.09 -7.20
N THR A 156 2.15 -5.40 -8.07
CA THR A 156 1.08 -6.02 -8.85
C THR A 156 0.93 -5.42 -10.24
N ASN A 157 0.42 -6.22 -11.17
CA ASN A 157 0.03 -5.79 -12.52
C ASN A 157 -1.49 -5.61 -12.67
N VAL A 158 -2.27 -5.96 -11.64
CA VAL A 158 -3.73 -5.92 -11.69
C VAL A 158 -4.23 -5.05 -10.56
N TYR A 159 -4.68 -3.87 -10.91
CA TYR A 159 -5.26 -2.91 -9.98
C TYR A 159 -6.29 -2.05 -10.70
N ARG A 160 -7.19 -1.44 -9.94
CA ARG A 160 -8.13 -0.45 -10.46
C ARG A 160 -7.74 0.93 -9.94
N PRO A 161 -7.47 1.92 -10.79
CA PRO A 161 -7.26 3.30 -10.35
C PRO A 161 -8.50 3.80 -9.59
N VAL A 162 -8.27 4.52 -8.50
CA VAL A 162 -9.31 5.11 -7.66
C VAL A 162 -9.01 6.58 -7.43
N THR A 163 -10.02 7.40 -7.63
CA THR A 163 -10.04 8.80 -7.20
C THR A 163 -11.19 8.96 -6.21
N ALA A 164 -10.88 9.39 -5.00
CA ALA A 164 -11.87 9.60 -3.95
C ALA A 164 -11.92 11.07 -3.54
N ARG A 165 -13.12 11.61 -3.34
CA ARG A 165 -13.29 12.95 -2.75
C ARG A 165 -13.43 12.85 -1.25
N LYS A 166 -12.99 13.87 -0.52
CA LYS A 166 -13.29 14.02 0.91
C LYS A 166 -14.77 14.36 1.06
N GLY A 167 -15.51 13.49 1.73
CA GLY A 167 -16.87 13.78 2.18
C GLY A 167 -16.83 14.63 3.45
N THR A 168 -17.83 15.49 3.59
CA THR A 168 -18.14 16.23 4.81
C THR A 168 -18.92 15.39 5.80
#